data_AF-A0A0C3RCL3-F1
#
_entry.id   AF-A0A0C3RCL3-F1
#
_cell.length_a   1.000
_cell.length_b   1.000
_cell.length_c   1.000
_cell.angle_alpha   90.00
_cell.angle_beta   90.00
_cell.angle_gamma   90.00
#
_symmetry.space_group_name_H-M   'P 1'
#
loop_
_entity.id
_entity.type
_entity.pdbx_description
1 polymer ?
#
loop_
_entity_poly.entity_id
_entity_poly.type
_entity_poly.pdbx_seq_one_letter_code
_entity_poly.pdbx_strand_id
1 'polypeptide(L)'
;MMMNRATVTHPIFAVACILPILHIPPAGAFVVDSCRKILAEGFYNEYARINARFRDQAMYAALCSSKFQQARQAINRAQQSGTSDSFGTSYGLFSQRGSGAHSGMHSSEDSLSEDRFNQWKSAYCSKNSLADSSRAAEFLMQKVVSPSVASAWSACMRKREGLTCWATPQNKEITLNVNWTKTDSLPPQVQHSFLTRGAVSKFEGVDARRILPVGYALNTETLPIPIIREMDSAVVASIQVDHKGEEYSCNVFIPGERDFALTTPFKGR
;
A
#
# COMPACT_ATOMS: atom_id res chain seq x y z
N MET A 1 37.58 -75.24 -21.10
CA MET A 1 36.40 -75.13 -20.21
C MET A 1 36.90 -74.70 -18.84
N MET A 2 36.17 -73.78 -18.20
CA MET A 2 36.45 -73.06 -16.94
C MET A 2 37.21 -71.71 -17.06
N MET A 3 36.42 -70.68 -16.75
CA MET A 3 36.62 -69.24 -16.81
C MET A 3 37.63 -68.71 -15.79
N ASN A 4 38.47 -67.76 -16.21
CA ASN A 4 39.14 -66.82 -15.33
C ASN A 4 38.21 -65.63 -15.03
N ARG A 5 37.98 -65.37 -13.73
CA ARG A 5 37.30 -64.18 -13.22
C ARG A 5 38.24 -62.98 -13.32
N ALA A 6 37.88 -61.99 -14.13
CA ALA A 6 38.45 -60.65 -14.07
C ALA A 6 37.51 -59.74 -13.26
N THR A 7 38.02 -59.22 -12.15
CA THR A 7 37.38 -58.18 -11.33
C THR A 7 37.45 -56.83 -12.05
N VAL A 8 36.30 -56.26 -12.41
CA VAL A 8 36.18 -54.91 -12.98
C VAL A 8 35.76 -53.94 -11.88
N THR A 9 36.69 -53.15 -11.38
CA THR A 9 36.42 -52.00 -10.49
C THR A 9 35.89 -50.83 -11.32
N HIS A 10 34.63 -50.45 -11.08
CA HIS A 10 34.02 -49.25 -11.67
C HIS A 10 34.35 -48.02 -10.80
N PRO A 11 34.80 -46.88 -11.36
CA PRO A 11 34.84 -45.63 -10.64
C PRO A 11 33.42 -45.04 -10.54
N ILE A 12 32.99 -44.78 -9.30
CA ILE A 12 31.75 -44.05 -9.00
C ILE A 12 32.03 -42.57 -9.31
N PHE A 13 31.53 -42.09 -10.45
CA PHE A 13 31.47 -40.66 -10.74
C PHE A 13 30.34 -40.04 -9.91
N ALA A 14 30.68 -39.43 -8.78
CA ALA A 14 29.78 -38.57 -8.03
C ALA A 14 29.60 -37.25 -8.80
N VAL A 15 28.51 -37.16 -9.55
CA VAL A 15 28.06 -35.90 -10.17
C VAL A 15 27.49 -35.03 -9.06
N ALA A 16 28.30 -34.10 -8.56
CA ALA A 16 27.85 -33.04 -7.68
C ALA A 16 26.97 -32.06 -8.48
N CYS A 17 25.65 -32.22 -8.40
CA CYS A 17 24.68 -31.20 -8.82
C CYS A 17 24.84 -29.97 -7.91
N ILE A 18 25.69 -29.02 -8.33
CA ILE A 18 25.69 -27.67 -7.78
C ILE A 18 24.42 -27.00 -8.32
N LEU A 19 23.34 -27.07 -7.54
CA LEU A 19 22.14 -26.28 -7.74
C LEU A 19 22.55 -24.79 -7.67
N PRO A 20 22.40 -24.00 -8.75
CA PRO A 20 22.51 -22.56 -8.64
C PRO A 20 21.32 -22.11 -7.79
N ILE A 21 21.59 -21.72 -6.55
CA ILE A 21 20.64 -20.99 -5.73
C ILE A 21 20.37 -19.69 -6.48
N LEU A 22 19.27 -19.68 -7.24
CA LEU A 22 18.60 -18.48 -7.70
C LEU A 22 18.36 -17.62 -6.46
N HIS A 23 19.26 -16.67 -6.24
CA HIS A 23 19.09 -15.60 -5.28
C HIS A 23 18.02 -14.68 -5.87
N ILE A 24 16.76 -15.06 -5.70
CA ILE A 24 15.64 -14.13 -5.83
C ILE A 24 15.87 -13.12 -4.70
N PRO A 25 16.17 -11.84 -4.99
CA PRO A 25 16.30 -10.85 -3.94
C PRO A 25 14.97 -10.80 -3.19
N PRO A 26 14.98 -10.90 -1.85
CA PRO A 26 13.76 -10.88 -1.06
C PRO A 26 13.05 -9.54 -1.29
N ALA A 27 11.79 -9.62 -1.66
CA ALA A 27 10.88 -8.50 -1.76
C ALA A 27 10.94 -7.64 -0.49
N GLY A 28 11.31 -6.37 -0.68
CA GLY A 28 10.93 -5.23 0.17
C GLY A 28 11.21 -5.38 1.67
N ALA A 29 12.42 -5.05 2.09
CA ALA A 29 12.62 -4.55 3.45
C ALA A 29 11.71 -3.33 3.66
N PHE A 30 10.82 -3.39 4.64
CA PHE A 30 9.94 -2.28 5.06
C PHE A 30 10.77 -1.15 5.70
N VAL A 31 11.54 -0.43 4.89
CA VAL A 31 11.95 0.93 5.25
C VAL A 31 10.66 1.76 5.27
N VAL A 32 10.37 2.44 6.37
CA VAL A 32 9.30 3.43 6.40
C VAL A 32 9.65 4.44 5.33
N ASP A 33 8.91 4.37 4.24
CA ASP A 33 9.14 5.15 3.05
C ASP A 33 9.13 6.64 3.40
N SER A 34 10.22 7.35 3.10
CA SER A 34 10.39 8.76 3.46
C SER A 34 9.27 9.63 2.88
N CYS A 35 8.71 9.26 1.72
CA CYS A 35 7.58 9.97 1.15
C CYS A 35 6.32 9.79 1.99
N ARG A 36 6.02 8.55 2.42
CA ARG A 36 4.83 8.27 3.24
C ARG A 36 4.81 9.09 4.53
N LYS A 37 5.98 9.36 5.12
CA LYS A 37 6.11 10.22 6.31
C LYS A 37 5.56 11.63 6.06
N ILE A 38 5.85 12.25 4.91
CA ILE A 38 5.36 13.59 4.54
C ILE A 38 3.82 13.63 4.63
N LEU A 39 3.19 12.63 4.00
CA LEU A 39 1.74 12.55 3.92
C LEU A 39 1.10 12.25 5.29
N ALA A 40 1.70 11.32 6.04
CA ALA A 40 1.24 10.98 7.39
C ALA A 40 1.37 12.17 8.35
N GLU A 41 2.47 12.91 8.32
CA GLU A 41 2.66 14.10 9.16
C GLU A 41 1.65 15.19 8.85
N GLY A 42 1.45 15.52 7.56
CA GLY A 42 0.41 16.49 7.17
C GLY A 42 -0.99 16.03 7.58
N PHE A 43 -1.29 14.75 7.42
CA PHE A 43 -2.57 14.16 7.85
C PHE A 43 -2.80 14.28 9.36
N TYR A 44 -1.79 13.95 10.19
CA TYR A 44 -1.93 14.06 11.64
C TYR A 44 -1.93 15.50 12.14
N ASN A 45 -1.22 16.43 11.48
CA ASN A 45 -1.21 17.84 11.85
C ASN A 45 -2.57 18.51 11.61
N GLU A 46 -3.30 18.08 10.58
CA GLU A 46 -4.62 18.63 10.23
C GLU A 46 -5.77 17.75 10.76
N TYR A 47 -5.48 16.68 11.51
CA TYR A 47 -6.40 15.60 11.84
C TYR A 47 -7.77 16.04 12.39
N ALA A 48 -7.80 17.01 13.31
CA ALA A 48 -9.03 17.52 13.92
C ALA A 48 -9.86 18.44 13.00
N ARG A 49 -9.26 18.98 11.94
CA ARG A 49 -9.88 19.96 11.02
C ARG A 49 -10.38 19.32 9.72
N ILE A 50 -10.00 18.08 9.46
CA ILE A 50 -10.34 17.33 8.26
C ILE A 50 -11.77 16.77 8.34
N ASN A 51 -12.41 16.60 7.17
CA ASN A 51 -13.66 15.85 7.01
C ASN A 51 -13.59 14.45 7.64
N ALA A 52 -14.47 14.19 8.62
CA ALA A 52 -14.46 12.96 9.41
C ALA A 52 -14.54 11.67 8.57
N ARG A 53 -15.35 11.64 7.50
CA ARG A 53 -15.52 10.46 6.65
C ARG A 53 -14.18 10.00 6.06
N PHE A 54 -13.51 10.88 5.33
CA PHE A 54 -12.25 10.52 4.66
C PHE A 54 -11.10 10.35 5.65
N ARG A 55 -11.09 11.11 6.75
CA ARG A 55 -10.15 10.93 7.86
C ARG A 55 -10.22 9.52 8.43
N ASP A 56 -11.43 9.05 8.72
CA ASP A 56 -11.63 7.77 9.37
C ASP A 56 -11.32 6.61 8.42
N GLN A 57 -11.66 6.74 7.13
CA GLN A 57 -11.24 5.76 6.11
C GLN A 57 -9.72 5.70 5.97
N ALA A 58 -9.05 6.85 5.90
CA ALA A 58 -7.59 6.93 5.80
C ALA A 58 -6.91 6.28 7.01
N MET A 59 -7.42 6.55 8.21
CA MET A 59 -6.92 5.94 9.43
C MET A 59 -7.15 4.44 9.46
N TYR A 60 -8.36 3.96 9.12
CA TYR A 60 -8.65 2.53 9.07
C TYR A 60 -7.67 1.82 8.13
N ALA A 61 -7.49 2.32 6.91
CA ALA A 61 -6.52 1.78 5.96
C ALA A 61 -5.09 1.79 6.52
N ALA A 62 -4.68 2.89 7.18
CA ALA A 62 -3.38 3.00 7.82
C ALA A 62 -3.19 1.91 8.89
N LEU A 63 -4.15 1.75 9.80
CA LEU A 63 -4.13 0.74 10.85
C LEU A 63 -4.09 -0.69 10.30
N CYS A 64 -4.82 -0.99 9.22
CA CYS A 64 -4.74 -2.29 8.55
C CYS A 64 -3.34 -2.58 8.00
N SER A 65 -2.63 -1.55 7.54
CA SER A 65 -1.24 -1.69 7.06
C SER A 65 -0.18 -1.71 8.17
N SER A 66 -0.53 -1.35 9.41
CA SER A 66 0.43 -1.13 10.51
C SER A 66 0.67 -2.36 11.36
N LYS A 67 1.89 -2.45 11.92
CA LYS A 67 2.17 -3.29 13.11
C LYS A 67 1.67 -2.58 14.37
N PHE A 68 1.50 -3.31 15.47
CA PHE A 68 0.97 -2.77 16.72
C PHE A 68 1.66 -1.48 17.18
N GLN A 69 3.00 -1.44 17.22
CA GLN A 69 3.73 -0.24 17.65
C GLN A 69 3.48 0.98 16.75
N GLN A 70 3.37 0.78 15.43
CA GLN A 70 3.06 1.85 14.48
C GLN A 70 1.62 2.33 14.65
N ALA A 71 0.68 1.40 14.85
CA ALA A 71 -0.72 1.71 15.13
C ALA A 71 -0.85 2.52 16.43
N ARG A 72 -0.17 2.11 17.50
CA ARG A 72 -0.14 2.84 18.78
C ARG A 72 0.39 4.27 18.59
N GLN A 73 1.48 4.45 17.85
CA GLN A 73 2.02 5.78 17.55
C GLN A 73 1.03 6.64 16.73
N ALA A 74 0.40 6.07 15.70
CA ALA A 74 -0.60 6.75 14.88
C ALA A 74 -1.81 7.21 15.71
N ILE A 75 -2.31 6.34 16.59
CA ILE A 75 -3.43 6.63 17.49
C ILE A 75 -3.06 7.74 18.46
N ASN A 76 -1.89 7.66 19.10
CA ASN A 76 -1.42 8.68 20.02
C ASN A 76 -1.29 10.06 19.33
N ARG A 77 -0.77 10.11 18.10
CA ARG A 77 -0.69 11.36 17.32
C ARG A 77 -2.07 11.92 17.00
N ALA A 78 -3.00 11.08 16.57
CA ALA A 78 -4.37 11.51 16.29
C ALA A 78 -5.07 12.09 17.53
N GLN A 79 -4.83 11.50 18.71
CA GLN A 79 -5.35 12.00 20.00
C GLN A 79 -4.70 13.33 20.41
N GLN A 80 -3.40 13.51 20.16
CA GLN A 80 -2.71 14.77 20.47
C GLN A 80 -3.20 15.93 19.59
N SER A 81 -3.58 15.63 18.35
CA SER A 81 -4.04 16.62 17.38
C SER A 81 -5.51 17.06 17.57
N GLY A 82 -6.27 16.45 18.49
CA GLY A 82 -7.65 16.88 18.76
C GLY A 82 -8.37 16.16 19.91
N THR A 83 -9.34 16.84 20.50
CA THR A 83 -10.21 16.39 21.62
C THR A 83 -11.30 15.39 21.21
N SER A 84 -11.11 14.61 20.14
CA SER A 84 -12.18 13.72 19.68
C SER A 84 -12.25 12.44 20.55
N ASP A 85 -13.08 12.48 21.60
CA ASP A 85 -13.55 11.32 22.38
C ASP A 85 -14.18 10.20 21.51
N SER A 86 -14.45 10.51 20.24
CA SER A 86 -14.98 9.59 19.24
C SER A 86 -13.94 8.60 18.73
N PHE A 87 -12.63 8.88 18.79
CA PHE A 87 -11.69 8.19 17.92
C PHE A 87 -11.64 6.67 18.15
N GLY A 88 -11.15 6.16 19.28
CA GLY A 88 -11.10 4.70 19.45
C GLY A 88 -12.40 4.04 19.91
N THR A 89 -13.42 4.82 20.27
CA THR A 89 -14.79 4.35 20.48
C THR A 89 -15.43 3.96 19.15
N SER A 90 -15.13 4.69 18.07
CA SER A 90 -15.65 4.42 16.71
C SER A 90 -15.06 3.14 16.10
N TYR A 91 -13.78 2.84 16.39
CA TYR A 91 -13.13 1.59 15.98
C TYR A 91 -13.33 0.45 16.99
N GLY A 92 -13.95 0.69 18.16
CA GLY A 92 -14.03 -0.25 19.28
C GLY A 92 -12.67 -0.74 19.80
N LEU A 93 -11.61 0.02 19.52
CA LEU A 93 -10.22 -0.27 19.91
C LEU A 93 -9.97 -0.01 21.41
N PHE A 94 -10.83 0.77 22.07
CA PHE A 94 -10.82 0.98 23.52
C PHE A 94 -12.07 0.37 24.16
N SER A 95 -11.95 -0.12 25.39
CA SER A 95 -13.10 -0.61 26.15
C SER A 95 -14.02 0.57 26.47
N GLN A 96 -15.27 0.53 26.02
CA GLN A 96 -16.27 1.47 26.52
C GLN A 96 -16.53 1.10 27.98
N ARG A 97 -16.13 1.95 28.93
CA ARG A 97 -16.53 1.78 30.34
C ARG A 97 -18.05 1.71 30.36
N GLY A 98 -18.60 0.65 30.94
CA GLY A 98 -20.03 0.57 31.23
C GLY A 98 -20.46 1.82 31.99
N SER A 99 -21.65 2.33 31.69
CA SER A 99 -22.25 3.49 32.35
C SER A 99 -22.54 3.20 33.83
N GLY A 100 -21.48 3.20 34.64
CA GLY A 100 -21.54 3.20 36.10
C GLY A 100 -21.07 4.56 36.57
N ALA A 101 -22.00 5.33 37.12
CA ALA A 101 -21.75 6.66 37.66
C ALA A 101 -20.74 6.58 38.82
N HIS A 102 -19.45 6.82 38.55
CA HIS A 102 -18.52 7.40 39.52
C HIS A 102 -17.43 8.20 38.80
N SER A 103 -17.57 9.51 38.95
CA SER A 103 -16.57 10.53 38.70
C SER A 103 -15.31 10.29 39.54
N GLY A 104 -14.14 10.43 38.90
CA GLY A 104 -12.89 10.73 39.59
C GLY A 104 -11.98 9.55 39.86
N MET A 105 -11.34 9.02 38.81
CA MET A 105 -9.92 8.67 38.88
C MET A 105 -9.40 8.49 37.44
N HIS A 106 -8.49 9.38 37.01
CA HIS A 106 -7.65 9.16 35.84
C HIS A 106 -6.71 7.99 36.15
N SER A 107 -7.21 6.75 36.04
CA SER A 107 -6.38 5.56 36.07
C SER A 107 -5.88 5.28 34.65
N SER A 108 -4.56 5.29 34.53
CA SER A 108 -3.73 5.14 33.35
C SER A 108 -3.76 3.73 32.72
N GLU A 109 -4.94 3.22 32.36
CA GLU A 109 -5.13 1.86 31.80
C GLU A 109 -5.91 1.79 30.47
N ASP A 110 -6.24 2.91 29.81
CA ASP A 110 -6.88 2.93 28.48
C ASP A 110 -5.87 2.80 27.31
N SER A 111 -4.75 2.10 27.51
CA SER A 111 -3.78 1.87 26.45
C SER A 111 -4.22 0.70 25.56
N LEU A 112 -4.32 0.91 24.25
CA LEU A 112 -4.52 -0.16 23.27
C LEU A 112 -3.46 -1.26 23.49
N SER A 113 -3.90 -2.49 23.80
CA SER A 113 -3.03 -3.66 23.89
C SER A 113 -2.78 -4.29 22.52
N GLU A 114 -1.68 -5.03 22.39
CA GLU A 114 -1.32 -5.73 21.15
C GLU A 114 -2.36 -6.78 20.77
N ASP A 115 -2.82 -7.57 21.74
CA ASP A 115 -3.83 -8.61 21.53
C ASP A 115 -5.14 -8.01 21.00
N ARG A 116 -5.60 -6.92 21.60
CA ARG A 116 -6.84 -6.26 21.15
C ARG A 116 -6.69 -5.68 19.76
N PHE A 117 -5.55 -5.07 19.47
CA PHE A 117 -5.25 -4.58 18.12
C PHE A 117 -5.24 -5.73 17.10
N ASN A 118 -4.62 -6.87 17.45
CA ASN A 118 -4.56 -8.03 16.58
C ASN A 118 -5.94 -8.68 16.36
N GLN A 119 -6.79 -8.72 17.39
CA GLN A 119 -8.19 -9.16 17.24
C GLN A 119 -8.98 -8.23 16.31
N TRP A 120 -8.90 -6.92 16.54
CA TRP A 120 -9.52 -5.92 15.66
C TRP A 120 -9.02 -6.07 14.22
N LYS A 121 -7.70 -6.14 14.03
CA LYS A 121 -7.08 -6.26 12.72
C LYS A 121 -7.52 -7.54 12.00
N SER A 122 -7.63 -8.65 12.72
CA SER A 122 -8.11 -9.93 12.19
C SER A 122 -9.58 -9.86 11.77
N ALA A 123 -10.41 -9.17 12.55
CA ALA A 123 -11.84 -9.01 12.26
C ALA A 123 -12.11 -8.10 11.05
N TYR A 124 -11.34 -7.01 10.91
CA TYR A 124 -11.68 -5.93 9.99
C TYR A 124 -10.76 -5.86 8.75
N CYS A 125 -9.49 -6.24 8.86
CA CYS A 125 -8.51 -6.06 7.79
C CYS A 125 -8.29 -7.32 6.94
N SER A 126 -8.96 -8.43 7.23
CA SER A 126 -8.72 -9.75 6.60
C SER A 126 -8.93 -9.80 5.09
N LYS A 127 -9.67 -8.85 4.52
CA LYS A 127 -9.97 -8.80 3.08
C LYS A 127 -8.90 -8.08 2.25
N ASN A 128 -7.98 -7.36 2.88
CA ASN A 128 -7.02 -6.51 2.19
C ASN A 128 -5.59 -6.92 2.52
N SER A 129 -4.70 -6.91 1.53
CA SER A 129 -3.28 -7.10 1.79
C SER A 129 -2.71 -5.90 2.56
N LEU A 130 -1.58 -6.12 3.24
CA LEU A 130 -0.84 -5.02 3.91
C LEU A 130 -0.48 -3.92 2.90
N ALA A 131 -0.10 -4.31 1.69
CA ALA A 131 0.35 -3.40 0.65
C ALA A 131 -0.82 -2.59 0.05
N ASP A 132 -1.98 -3.21 -0.15
CA ASP A 132 -3.18 -2.51 -0.63
C ASP A 132 -3.72 -1.57 0.44
N SER A 133 -3.73 -1.99 1.70
CA SER A 133 -4.11 -1.14 2.83
C SER A 133 -3.19 0.08 2.95
N SER A 134 -1.88 -0.10 2.72
CA SER A 134 -0.91 0.99 2.72
C SER A 134 -1.20 2.01 1.61
N ARG A 135 -1.42 1.54 0.39
CA ARG A 135 -1.73 2.38 -0.78
C ARG A 135 -3.08 3.07 -0.65
N ALA A 136 -4.07 2.37 -0.09
CA ALA A 136 -5.37 2.96 0.24
C ALA A 136 -5.23 4.10 1.24
N ALA A 137 -4.42 3.91 2.29
CA ALA A 137 -4.16 4.96 3.27
C ALA A 137 -3.54 6.20 2.60
N GLU A 138 -2.55 6.02 1.72
CA GLU A 138 -1.92 7.12 0.99
C GLU A 138 -2.92 7.84 0.07
N PHE A 139 -3.74 7.11 -0.67
CA PHE A 139 -4.76 7.71 -1.53
C PHE A 139 -5.81 8.50 -0.72
N LEU A 140 -6.25 7.94 0.42
CA LEU A 140 -7.27 8.57 1.27
C LEU A 140 -6.71 9.77 2.04
N MET A 141 -5.45 9.73 2.50
CA MET A 141 -4.78 10.87 3.12
C MET A 141 -4.63 12.02 2.11
N GLN A 142 -4.29 11.75 0.85
CA GLN A 142 -4.21 12.77 -0.20
C GLN A 142 -5.53 13.53 -0.40
N LYS A 143 -6.69 12.90 -0.16
CA LYS A 143 -8.01 13.56 -0.28
C LYS A 143 -8.26 14.63 0.78
N VAL A 144 -7.48 14.63 1.86
CA VAL A 144 -7.79 15.42 3.05
C VAL A 144 -6.70 16.37 3.51
N VAL A 145 -5.44 16.06 3.18
CA VAL A 145 -4.33 16.97 3.49
C VAL A 145 -4.39 18.22 2.60
N SER A 146 -3.75 19.29 3.05
CA SER A 146 -3.55 20.48 2.22
C SER A 146 -2.83 20.19 0.88
N PRO A 147 -3.11 20.97 -0.18
CA PRO A 147 -2.49 20.78 -1.49
C PRO A 147 -0.96 20.86 -1.48
N SER A 148 -0.37 21.63 -0.55
CA SER A 148 1.08 21.72 -0.37
C SER A 148 1.68 20.39 0.12
N VAL A 149 1.03 19.72 1.07
CA VAL A 149 1.45 18.38 1.56
C VAL A 149 1.33 17.34 0.45
N ALA A 150 0.20 17.32 -0.27
CA ALA A 150 0.01 16.38 -1.38
C ALA A 150 1.06 16.60 -2.49
N SER A 151 1.38 17.86 -2.79
CA SER A 151 2.41 18.21 -3.78
C SER A 151 3.81 17.82 -3.32
N ALA A 152 4.17 18.06 -2.06
CA ALA A 152 5.45 17.66 -1.49
C ALA A 152 5.62 16.13 -1.49
N TRP A 153 4.55 15.39 -1.15
CA TRP A 153 4.51 13.94 -1.25
C TRP A 153 4.71 13.46 -2.70
N SER A 154 3.97 14.01 -3.66
CA SER A 154 4.14 13.65 -5.09
C SER A 154 5.54 13.98 -5.60
N ALA A 155 6.13 15.11 -5.21
CA ALA A 155 7.49 15.47 -5.55
C ALA A 155 8.51 14.49 -4.96
N CYS A 156 8.25 13.93 -3.78
CA CYS A 156 9.05 12.84 -3.21
C CYS A 156 8.91 11.54 -4.03
N MET A 157 7.67 11.16 -4.40
CA MET A 157 7.41 9.97 -5.24
C MET A 157 8.18 10.03 -6.56
N ARG A 158 8.24 11.20 -7.20
CA ARG A 158 8.97 11.43 -8.46
C ARG A 158 10.47 11.20 -8.39
N LYS A 159 11.07 11.32 -7.20
CA LYS A 159 12.52 11.17 -7.01
C LYS A 159 12.94 9.72 -6.78
N ARG A 160 11.98 8.79 -6.69
CA ARG A 160 12.30 7.38 -6.47
C ARG A 160 12.90 6.78 -7.71
N GLU A 161 14.02 6.09 -7.51
CA GLU A 161 14.70 5.37 -8.57
C GLU A 161 13.86 4.19 -9.08
N GLY A 162 13.95 3.92 -10.38
CA GLY A 162 13.22 2.88 -11.09
C GLY A 162 11.80 3.30 -11.49
N LEU A 163 10.93 2.30 -11.68
CA LEU A 163 9.52 2.49 -12.02
C LEU A 163 8.71 2.78 -10.75
N THR A 164 8.13 3.97 -10.69
CA THR A 164 7.25 4.38 -9.58
C THR A 164 5.89 4.78 -10.11
N CYS A 165 4.83 4.31 -9.46
CA CYS A 165 3.46 4.64 -9.83
C CYS A 165 2.64 5.01 -8.60
N TRP A 166 1.77 6.01 -8.74
CA TRP A 166 0.86 6.42 -7.68
C TRP A 166 -0.42 7.03 -8.24
N ALA A 167 -1.50 6.94 -7.48
CA ALA A 167 -2.75 7.61 -7.80
C ALA A 167 -2.87 8.92 -7.02
N THR A 168 -3.34 9.95 -7.70
CA THR A 168 -3.69 11.24 -7.11
C THR A 168 -5.19 11.48 -7.27
N PRO A 169 -5.93 11.77 -6.19
CA PRO A 169 -7.33 12.15 -6.28
C PRO A 169 -7.47 13.55 -6.90
N GLN A 170 -8.36 13.72 -7.87
CA GLN A 170 -8.69 15.00 -8.49
C GLN A 170 -10.21 15.18 -8.53
N ASN A 171 -10.81 15.71 -7.46
CA ASN A 171 -12.26 15.82 -7.31
C ASN A 171 -12.97 14.46 -7.56
N LYS A 172 -13.69 14.33 -8.69
CA LYS A 172 -14.39 13.10 -9.11
C LYS A 172 -13.52 12.17 -9.97
N GLU A 173 -12.38 12.65 -10.44
CA GLU A 173 -11.44 11.90 -11.27
C GLU A 173 -10.25 11.40 -10.45
N ILE A 174 -9.55 10.40 -11.01
CA ILE A 174 -8.30 9.91 -10.47
C ILE A 174 -7.26 10.00 -11.58
N THR A 175 -6.08 10.47 -11.23
CA THR A 175 -4.94 10.46 -12.13
C THR A 175 -3.94 9.42 -11.64
N LEU A 176 -3.67 8.43 -12.48
CA LEU A 176 -2.56 7.50 -12.30
C LEU A 176 -1.30 8.15 -12.86
N ASN A 177 -0.30 8.34 -12.02
CA ASN A 177 0.98 8.88 -12.41
C ASN A 177 1.97 7.72 -12.57
N VAL A 178 2.65 7.67 -13.70
CA VAL A 178 3.71 6.70 -14.02
C VAL A 178 5.00 7.46 -14.18
N ASN A 179 6.05 7.07 -13.46
CA ASN A 179 7.31 7.78 -13.46
C ASN A 179 8.46 6.79 -13.58
N TRP A 180 9.40 7.08 -14.48
CA TRP A 180 10.66 6.38 -14.56
C TRP A 180 11.79 7.31 -14.18
N THR A 181 12.65 6.90 -13.25
CA THR A 181 13.82 7.67 -12.87
C THR A 181 15.03 6.74 -12.76
N LYS A 182 15.93 6.86 -13.72
CA LYS A 182 17.24 6.20 -13.70
C LYS A 182 18.24 7.10 -14.43
N THR A 183 19.52 6.95 -14.11
CA THR A 183 20.58 7.82 -14.63
C THR A 183 20.97 7.52 -16.08
N ASP A 184 20.46 6.44 -16.66
CA ASP A 184 20.73 6.04 -18.04
C ASP A 184 19.71 6.59 -19.04
N SER A 185 20.17 6.74 -20.29
CA SER A 185 19.42 7.40 -21.37
C SER A 185 18.45 6.49 -22.12
N LEU A 186 18.42 5.19 -21.83
CA LEU A 186 17.56 4.24 -22.54
C LEU A 186 16.19 4.17 -21.84
N PRO A 187 15.09 4.48 -22.54
CA PRO A 187 13.77 4.41 -21.94
C PRO A 187 13.36 2.95 -21.71
N PRO A 188 12.71 2.62 -20.58
CA PRO A 188 12.19 1.29 -20.35
C PRO A 188 10.95 1.06 -21.23
N GLN A 189 10.72 -0.18 -21.62
CA GLN A 189 9.59 -0.55 -22.47
C GLN A 189 8.49 -1.26 -21.69
N VAL A 190 7.24 -0.83 -21.85
CA VAL A 190 6.08 -1.46 -21.23
C VAL A 190 5.90 -2.89 -21.76
N GLN A 191 5.96 -3.86 -20.87
CA GLN A 191 5.66 -5.26 -21.16
C GLN A 191 4.18 -5.56 -20.87
N HIS A 192 3.72 -5.14 -19.69
CA HIS A 192 2.35 -5.33 -19.25
C HIS A 192 1.82 -4.07 -18.59
N SER A 193 0.57 -3.72 -18.87
CA SER A 193 -0.11 -2.67 -18.13
C SER A 193 -1.61 -2.96 -18.11
N PHE A 194 -2.21 -3.00 -16.93
CA PHE A 194 -3.62 -3.36 -16.80
C PHE A 194 -4.31 -2.66 -15.64
N LEU A 195 -5.60 -2.39 -15.87
CA LEU A 195 -6.58 -1.97 -14.90
C LEU A 195 -7.54 -3.12 -14.64
N THR A 196 -7.90 -3.30 -13.38
CA THR A 196 -8.87 -4.31 -12.96
C THR A 196 -10.21 -3.67 -12.57
N ARG A 197 -11.22 -4.53 -12.33
CA ARG A 197 -12.51 -4.14 -11.73
C ARG A 197 -13.28 -3.07 -12.53
N GLY A 198 -13.25 -3.18 -13.85
CA GLY A 198 -14.03 -2.32 -14.75
C GLY A 198 -13.47 -0.90 -14.94
N ALA A 199 -12.34 -0.56 -14.31
CA ALA A 199 -11.70 0.73 -14.53
C ALA A 199 -11.17 0.88 -15.96
N VAL A 200 -11.29 2.10 -16.48
CA VAL A 200 -10.95 2.48 -17.84
C VAL A 200 -9.86 3.55 -17.84
N SER A 201 -8.83 3.35 -18.65
CA SER A 201 -7.81 4.37 -18.93
C SER A 201 -8.34 5.35 -19.98
N LYS A 202 -8.10 6.66 -19.80
CA LYS A 202 -8.34 7.67 -20.84
C LYS A 202 -7.14 7.86 -21.77
N PHE A 203 -6.15 6.96 -21.74
CA PHE A 203 -5.01 7.02 -22.66
C PHE A 203 -5.47 6.70 -24.10
N GLU A 204 -5.08 7.52 -25.07
CA GLU A 204 -5.53 7.37 -26.45
C GLU A 204 -4.92 6.15 -27.15
N GLY A 205 -5.71 5.47 -27.99
CA GLY A 205 -5.21 4.39 -28.85
C GLY A 205 -4.94 3.05 -28.16
N VAL A 206 -5.52 2.80 -26.98
CA VAL A 206 -5.39 1.53 -26.26
C VAL A 206 -6.73 0.97 -25.82
N ASP A 207 -6.79 -0.36 -25.65
CA ASP A 207 -7.93 -1.04 -25.05
C ASP A 207 -8.27 -0.44 -23.69
N ALA A 208 -9.56 -0.31 -23.39
CA ALA A 208 -10.06 0.37 -22.19
C ALA A 208 -9.41 -0.12 -20.88
N ARG A 209 -9.08 -1.41 -20.76
CA ARG A 209 -8.47 -2.03 -19.57
C ARG A 209 -6.94 -1.95 -19.53
N ARG A 210 -6.32 -1.37 -20.54
CA ARG A 210 -4.87 -1.22 -20.65
C ARG A 210 -4.49 0.21 -20.30
N ILE A 211 -3.41 0.39 -19.56
CA ILE A 211 -2.96 1.73 -19.12
C ILE A 211 -2.10 2.37 -20.23
N LEU A 212 -1.19 1.57 -20.80
CA LEU A 212 -0.23 1.92 -21.85
C LEU A 212 -0.04 0.74 -22.82
N PRO A 213 0.20 0.99 -24.12
CA PRO A 213 0.43 -0.08 -25.09
C PRO A 213 1.71 -0.86 -24.78
N VAL A 214 1.75 -2.13 -25.20
CA VAL A 214 2.99 -2.92 -25.14
C VAL A 214 4.04 -2.28 -26.05
N GLY A 215 5.29 -2.23 -25.60
CA GLY A 215 6.38 -1.57 -26.30
C GLY A 215 6.40 -0.05 -26.14
N TYR A 216 5.46 0.55 -25.41
CA TYR A 216 5.50 1.98 -25.09
C TYR A 216 6.78 2.29 -24.32
N ALA A 217 7.58 3.22 -24.84
CA ALA A 217 8.81 3.68 -24.21
C ALA A 217 8.49 4.79 -23.20
N LEU A 218 8.73 4.55 -21.90
CA LEU A 218 8.54 5.61 -20.90
C LEU A 218 9.64 6.65 -21.01
N ASN A 219 9.27 7.93 -20.97
CA ASN A 219 10.23 9.01 -20.82
C ASN A 219 10.63 9.19 -19.34
N THR A 220 11.57 10.09 -19.08
CA THR A 220 12.03 10.44 -17.72
C THR A 220 11.08 11.40 -17.00
N GLU A 221 9.96 11.77 -17.62
CA GLU A 221 8.96 12.64 -17.04
C GLU A 221 7.85 11.82 -16.38
N THR A 222 7.10 12.44 -15.47
CA THR A 222 5.90 11.81 -14.93
C THR A 222 4.81 11.86 -16.00
N LEU A 223 4.30 10.70 -16.39
CA LEU A 223 3.18 10.56 -17.30
C LEU A 223 1.86 10.49 -16.50
N PRO A 224 1.01 11.53 -16.54
CA PRO A 224 -0.31 11.51 -15.92
C PRO A 224 -1.33 10.83 -16.83
N ILE A 225 -2.03 9.83 -16.31
CA ILE A 225 -3.02 9.04 -17.04
C ILE A 225 -4.33 9.10 -16.26
N PRO A 226 -5.34 9.87 -16.74
CA PRO A 226 -6.64 9.88 -16.11
C PRO A 226 -7.29 8.50 -16.20
N ILE A 227 -7.87 8.03 -15.11
CA ILE A 227 -8.62 6.79 -15.04
C ILE A 227 -10.04 7.04 -14.56
N ILE A 228 -10.99 6.35 -15.16
CA ILE A 228 -12.39 6.33 -14.75
C ILE A 228 -12.63 5.00 -14.05
N ARG A 229 -13.17 5.04 -12.84
CA ARG A 229 -13.66 3.84 -12.16
C ARG A 229 -15.12 3.58 -12.54
N GLU A 230 -15.49 2.32 -12.67
CA GLU A 230 -16.88 1.93 -12.83
C GLU A 230 -17.55 1.87 -11.45
N MET A 231 -18.55 2.72 -11.22
CA MET A 231 -19.26 2.85 -9.94
C MET A 231 -18.30 3.10 -8.75
N ASP A 232 -18.68 2.58 -7.58
CA ASP A 232 -17.95 2.68 -6.32
C ASP A 232 -16.94 1.53 -6.11
N SER A 233 -16.36 1.01 -7.20
CA SER A 233 -15.43 -0.12 -7.13
C SER A 233 -14.01 0.34 -6.77
N ALA A 234 -13.28 -0.54 -6.08
CA ALA A 234 -11.84 -0.41 -5.95
C ALA A 234 -11.16 -0.63 -7.32
N VAL A 235 -9.99 -0.05 -7.51
CA VAL A 235 -9.20 -0.19 -8.74
C VAL A 235 -7.80 -0.67 -8.40
N VAL A 236 -7.32 -1.67 -9.11
CA VAL A 236 -5.90 -2.05 -9.13
C VAL A 236 -5.32 -1.69 -10.49
N ALA A 237 -4.23 -0.93 -10.48
CA ALA A 237 -3.42 -0.63 -11.64
C ALA A 237 -2.04 -1.28 -11.47
N SER A 238 -1.60 -2.00 -12.49
CA SER A 238 -0.32 -2.71 -12.49
C SER A 238 0.40 -2.40 -13.78
N ILE A 239 1.68 -2.02 -13.68
CA ILE A 239 2.55 -1.77 -14.83
C ILE A 239 3.85 -2.51 -14.60
N GLN A 240 4.30 -3.19 -15.64
CA GLN A 240 5.59 -3.86 -15.72
C GLN A 240 6.33 -3.37 -16.95
N VAL A 241 7.60 -3.04 -16.76
CA VAL A 241 8.50 -2.61 -17.82
C VAL A 241 9.75 -3.47 -17.84
N ASP A 242 10.32 -3.65 -19.02
CA ASP A 242 11.67 -4.16 -19.19
C ASP A 242 12.62 -2.97 -19.37
N HIS A 243 13.75 -3.02 -18.69
CA HIS A 243 14.82 -2.08 -18.88
C HIS A 243 16.15 -2.82 -18.90
N LYS A 244 16.69 -3.03 -20.11
CA LYS A 244 17.97 -3.74 -20.36
C LYS A 244 17.94 -5.19 -19.85
N GLY A 245 16.81 -5.88 -19.99
CA GLY A 245 16.65 -7.26 -19.52
C GLY A 245 16.37 -7.39 -18.02
N GLU A 246 16.22 -6.27 -17.31
CA GLU A 246 15.74 -6.24 -15.92
C GLU A 246 14.27 -5.82 -15.88
N GLU A 247 13.45 -6.57 -15.14
CA GLU A 247 12.04 -6.27 -14.98
C GLU A 247 11.80 -5.35 -13.77
N TYR A 248 11.00 -4.31 -14.01
CA TYR A 248 10.52 -3.40 -12.96
C TYR A 248 9.00 -3.42 -12.96
N SER A 249 8.39 -3.45 -11.78
CA SER A 249 6.94 -3.39 -11.64
C SER A 249 6.49 -2.40 -10.59
N CYS A 250 5.37 -1.76 -10.85
CA CYS A 250 4.68 -0.91 -9.90
C CYS A 250 3.21 -1.34 -9.81
N ASN A 251 2.65 -1.19 -8.61
CA ASN A 251 1.24 -1.50 -8.36
C ASN A 251 0.61 -0.34 -7.59
N VAL A 252 -0.61 0.02 -7.97
CA VAL A 252 -1.41 1.05 -7.33
C VAL A 252 -2.77 0.46 -6.96
N PHE A 253 -3.21 0.72 -5.74
CA PHE A 253 -4.52 0.33 -5.25
C PHE A 253 -5.30 1.58 -4.87
N ILE A 254 -6.47 1.76 -5.47
CA ILE A 254 -7.39 2.86 -5.20
C ILE A 254 -8.63 2.25 -4.54
N PRO A 255 -8.93 2.59 -3.27
CA PRO A 255 -10.12 2.07 -2.61
C PRO A 255 -11.39 2.62 -3.24
N GLY A 256 -12.45 1.81 -3.24
CA GLY A 256 -13.82 2.29 -3.39
C GLY A 256 -14.20 3.24 -2.25
N GLU A 257 -15.20 4.07 -2.44
CA GLU A 257 -15.78 4.94 -1.41
C GLU A 257 -16.41 4.20 -0.24
N ARG A 258 -16.83 2.93 -0.42
CA ARG A 258 -17.27 2.04 0.67
C ARG A 258 -16.15 1.22 1.29
N ASP A 259 -14.99 1.13 0.65
CA ASP A 259 -13.84 0.46 1.25
C ASP A 259 -13.37 1.25 2.46
N PHE A 260 -12.87 0.52 3.47
CA PHE A 260 -12.41 1.10 4.73
C PHE A 260 -13.47 2.00 5.41
N ALA A 261 -14.76 1.77 5.17
CA ALA A 261 -15.83 2.39 5.92
C ALA A 261 -16.15 1.55 7.16
N LEU A 262 -16.10 2.15 8.36
CA LEU A 262 -16.62 1.50 9.56
C LEU A 262 -18.15 1.60 9.58
N THR A 263 -18.83 0.46 9.48
CA THR A 263 -20.29 0.40 9.56
C THR A 263 -20.78 0.04 10.95
N THR A 264 -19.93 -0.57 11.79
CA THR A 264 -20.23 -0.94 13.18
C THR A 264 -18.97 -0.92 14.04
N PRO A 265 -19.04 -0.46 15.30
CA PRO A 265 -17.90 -0.47 16.22
C PRO A 265 -17.52 -1.91 16.59
N PHE A 266 -16.22 -2.15 16.79
CA PHE A 266 -15.70 -3.46 17.22
C PHE A 266 -16.23 -3.82 18.61
N LYS A 267 -16.97 -4.92 18.66
CA LYS A 267 -17.33 -5.59 19.91
C LYS A 267 -16.36 -6.77 20.05
N GLY A 268 -15.26 -6.57 20.75
CA GLY A 268 -14.33 -7.66 21.09
C GLY A 268 -15.08 -8.81 21.76
N ARG A 269 -14.57 -10.03 21.61
CA ARG A 269 -15.00 -11.18 22.41
C ARG A 269 -14.07 -11.36 23.59
#